data_AF-A0A317SW14-F1
#
_entry.id   AF-A0A317SW14-F1
#
_cell.length_a   1.000
_cell.length_b   1.000
_cell.length_c   1.000
_cell.angle_alpha   90.00
_cell.angle_beta   90.00
_cell.angle_gamma   90.00
#
_symmetry.space_group_name_H-M   'P 1'
#
loop_
_entity.id
_entity.type
_entity.pdbx_description
1 polymer ?
#
loop_
_entity_poly.entity_id
_entity_poly.type
_entity_poly.pdbx_seq_one_letter_code
_entity_poly.pdbx_strand_id
1 'polypeptide(L)'
;KSNKKPWMLSGIWYVFLGKLNEDMKAQGRYIALITDNAPTNPLPEKLPIEYTGPKLPILDRVILFYLPLNTTAWLQPLDARIIRYLKADYQQ
;
A
#
# COMPACT_ATOMS: atom_id res chain seq x y z
N LYS A 1 6.56 -12.37 15.79
CA LYS A 1 7.22 -11.20 16.43
C LYS A 1 6.55 -9.94 15.93
N SER A 2 5.81 -9.22 16.78
CA SER A 2 5.16 -7.95 16.41
C SER A 2 6.20 -6.84 16.40
N ASN A 3 6.18 -5.99 15.35
CA ASN A 3 7.06 -4.82 15.30
C ASN A 3 6.68 -3.87 16.44
N LYS A 4 7.65 -3.54 17.30
CA LYS A 4 7.43 -2.75 18.53
C LYS A 4 6.86 -1.35 18.27
N LYS A 5 6.80 -0.87 17.02
CA LYS A 5 6.22 0.43 16.64
C LYS A 5 5.47 0.33 15.30
N PRO A 6 4.14 0.16 15.30
CA PRO A 6 3.32 0.04 14.09
C PRO A 6 3.47 1.22 13.12
N TRP A 7 3.69 2.44 13.62
CA TRP A 7 3.88 3.64 12.82
C TRP A 7 5.14 3.62 11.94
N MET A 8 6.20 2.87 12.32
CA MET A 8 7.39 2.76 11.47
C MET A 8 7.05 2.08 10.14
N LEU A 9 6.08 1.15 10.16
CA LEU A 9 5.63 0.46 8.96
C LEU A 9 4.67 1.33 8.14
N SER A 10 3.72 2.00 8.80
CA SER A 10 2.82 2.93 8.11
C SER A 10 3.57 4.13 7.49
N GLY A 11 4.66 4.58 8.11
CA GLY A 11 5.51 5.63 7.54
C GLY A 11 6.12 5.23 6.19
N ILE A 12 6.52 3.96 6.03
CA ILE A 12 7.05 3.44 4.76
C ILE A 12 5.97 3.47 3.69
N TRP A 13 4.73 3.09 4.03
CA TRP A 13 3.58 3.16 3.13
C TRP A 13 3.35 4.57 2.60
N TYR A 14 3.37 5.58 3.48
CA TYR A 14 3.19 6.98 3.07
C TYR A 14 4.33 7.53 2.21
N VAL A 15 5.58 7.14 2.50
CA VAL A 15 6.73 7.50 1.64
C VAL A 15 6.57 6.89 0.26
N PHE A 16 6.15 5.63 0.18
CA PHE A 16 5.87 4.97 -1.08
C PHE A 16 4.78 5.68 -1.88
N LEU A 17 3.63 5.99 -1.25
CA LEU A 17 2.52 6.69 -1.91
C LEU A 17 2.93 8.07 -2.43
N GLY A 18 3.70 8.83 -1.66
CA GLY A 18 4.21 10.14 -2.10
C GLY A 18 5.10 10.02 -3.34
N LYS A 19 6.04 9.07 -3.34
CA LYS A 19 6.92 8.82 -4.49
C LYS A 19 6.13 8.38 -5.72
N LEU A 20 5.23 7.42 -5.55
CA LEU A 20 4.37 6.94 -6.64
C LEU A 20 3.54 8.08 -7.24
N ASN A 21 3.00 8.98 -6.41
CA ASN A 21 2.24 10.13 -6.88
C ASN A 21 3.09 11.09 -7.73
N GLU A 22 4.30 11.42 -7.28
CA GLU A 22 5.22 12.26 -8.05
C GLU A 22 5.67 11.59 -9.35
N ASP A 23 5.91 10.27 -9.34
CA ASP A 23 6.23 9.51 -10.55
C ASP A 23 5.08 9.55 -11.56
N MET A 24 3.84 9.38 -11.10
CA MET A 24 2.66 9.48 -11.96
C MET A 24 2.47 10.90 -12.49
N LYS A 25 2.74 11.92 -11.67
CA LYS A 25 2.69 13.32 -12.08
C LYS A 25 3.73 13.62 -13.16
N ALA A 26 4.96 13.17 -13.00
CA ALA A 26 6.03 13.32 -13.97
C ALA A 26 5.70 12.61 -15.30
N GLN A 27 4.98 11.48 -15.24
CA GLN A 27 4.51 10.73 -16.41
C GLN A 27 3.19 11.26 -17.00
N GLY A 28 2.55 12.26 -16.37
CA GLY A 28 1.24 12.77 -16.79
C GLY A 28 0.09 11.74 -16.65
N ARG A 29 0.21 10.80 -15.72
CA ARG A 29 -0.74 9.69 -15.52
C ARG A 29 -1.62 9.90 -14.29
N TYR A 30 -2.80 9.28 -14.35
CA TYR A 30 -3.73 9.13 -13.24
C TYR A 30 -4.03 7.64 -13.06
N ILE A 31 -3.90 7.13 -11.84
CA ILE A 31 -4.04 5.71 -11.56
C ILE A 31 -4.97 5.45 -10.37
N ALA A 32 -5.62 4.29 -10.42
CA ALA A 32 -6.30 3.68 -9.28
C ALA A 32 -5.38 2.59 -8.70
N LEU A 33 -5.02 2.74 -7.41
CA LEU A 33 -4.24 1.76 -6.68
C LEU A 33 -5.15 0.94 -5.77
N ILE A 34 -5.25 -0.36 -6.05
CA ILE A 34 -6.00 -1.31 -5.24
C ILE A 34 -5.07 -1.88 -4.16
N THR A 35 -5.47 -1.82 -2.90
CA THR A 35 -4.70 -2.31 -1.75
C THR A 35 -5.55 -3.14 -0.80
N ASP A 36 -4.89 -4.00 -0.03
CA ASP A 36 -5.51 -4.69 1.10
C ASP A 36 -5.72 -3.75 2.30
N ASN A 37 -6.41 -4.26 3.33
CA ASN A 37 -6.65 -3.53 4.58
C ASN A 37 -5.59 -3.83 5.64
N ALA A 38 -4.34 -4.09 5.25
CA ALA A 38 -3.30 -4.32 6.24
C ALA A 38 -3.17 -3.09 7.16
N PRO A 39 -3.00 -3.27 8.48
CA PRO A 39 -2.81 -2.14 9.41
C PRO A 39 -1.60 -1.24 9.07
N THR A 40 -0.65 -1.77 8.29
CA THR A 40 0.52 -1.06 7.78
C THR A 40 0.22 -0.17 6.58
N ASN A 41 -0.94 -0.34 5.94
CA ASN A 41 -1.40 0.43 4.78
C ASN A 41 -2.60 1.30 5.16
N PRO A 42 -2.53 2.16 6.19
CA PRO A 42 -3.67 2.95 6.60
C PRO A 42 -4.02 4.01 5.55
N LEU A 43 -5.30 4.41 5.56
CA LEU A 43 -5.77 5.59 4.85
C LEU A 43 -5.06 6.86 5.38
N PRO A 44 -4.62 7.76 4.48
CA PRO A 44 -4.04 9.05 4.88
C PRO A 44 -4.98 9.96 5.69
N GLU A 45 -6.25 9.62 5.83
CA GLU A 45 -7.26 10.41 6.55
C GLU A 45 -7.42 10.03 8.02
N LYS A 46 -7.02 8.81 8.41
CA LYS A 46 -7.12 8.31 9.79
C LYS A 46 -5.74 7.91 10.31
N LEU A 47 -5.01 8.91 10.78
CA LEU A 47 -3.75 8.66 11.48
C LEU A 47 -3.99 7.89 12.79
N PRO A 48 -3.09 6.97 13.17
CA PRO A 48 -2.96 6.54 14.55
C PRO A 48 -2.81 7.77 15.47
N ILE A 49 -3.40 7.70 16.67
CA ILE A 49 -3.44 8.80 17.66
C ILE A 49 -2.03 9.35 17.98
N GLU A 50 -0.98 8.55 17.80
CA GLU A 50 0.42 8.90 18.08
C GLU A 50 1.33 8.71 16.85
N TYR A 51 0.88 9.11 15.66
CA TYR A 51 1.71 9.04 14.46
C TYR A 51 2.83 10.08 14.48
N THR A 52 4.08 9.63 14.61
CA THR A 52 5.30 10.45 14.57
C THR A 52 6.12 10.27 13.28
N GLY A 53 5.53 9.62 12.27
CA GLY A 53 6.19 9.32 11.00
C GLY A 53 6.25 10.53 10.05
N PRO A 54 6.71 10.31 8.80
CA PRO A 54 6.80 11.37 7.79
C PRO A 54 5.45 12.03 7.49
N LYS A 55 5.49 13.28 7.02
CA LYS A 55 4.29 14.01 6.60
C LYS A 55 3.48 13.18 5.60
N LEU A 56 2.16 13.15 5.80
CA LEU A 56 1.24 12.48 4.90
C LEU A 56 1.31 13.06 3.49
N PRO A 57 1.35 12.21 2.45
CA PRO A 57 1.34 12.68 1.07
C PRO A 57 -0.05 13.23 0.72
N ILE A 58 -0.06 14.29 -0.09
CA ILE A 58 -1.26 14.75 -0.77
C ILE A 58 -1.29 14.03 -2.12
N LEU A 59 -2.30 13.22 -2.36
CA LEU A 59 -2.41 12.42 -3.57
C LEU A 59 -3.35 13.10 -4.57
N ASP A 60 -2.79 13.64 -5.66
CA ASP A 60 -3.54 14.24 -6.77
C ASP A 60 -3.53 13.38 -8.04
N ARG A 61 -2.70 12.33 -8.11
CA ARG A 61 -2.58 11.41 -9.26
C ARG A 61 -2.92 9.96 -8.94
N VAL A 62 -2.92 9.61 -7.65
CA VAL A 62 -3.19 8.25 -7.18
C VAL A 62 -4.47 8.23 -6.36
N ILE A 63 -5.45 7.44 -6.80
CA ILE A 63 -6.67 7.18 -6.03
C ILE A 63 -6.54 5.82 -5.36
N LEU A 64 -6.74 5.75 -4.04
CA LEU A 64 -6.68 4.51 -3.28
C LEU A 64 -8.04 3.81 -3.22
N PHE A 65 -8.05 2.52 -3.53
CA PHE A 65 -9.20 1.63 -3.37
C PHE A 65 -8.84 0.47 -2.44
N TYR A 66 -9.53 0.37 -1.32
CA TYR A 66 -9.35 -0.73 -0.39
C TYR A 66 -10.32 -1.86 -0.74
N LEU A 67 -9.78 -3.08 -0.82
CA LEU A 67 -10.60 -4.28 -0.99
C LEU A 67 -11.53 -4.47 0.22
N PRO A 68 -12.65 -5.19 0.11
CA PRO A 68 -13.42 -5.59 1.29
C PRO A 68 -12.59 -6.47 2.24
N LEU A 69 -12.89 -6.42 3.55
CA LEU A 69 -12.17 -7.27 4.52
C LEU A 69 -12.25 -8.76 4.13
N ASN A 70 -11.16 -9.48 4.36
CA ASN A 70 -11.01 -10.93 4.10
C ASN A 70 -11.18 -11.36 2.63
N THR A 71 -11.11 -10.42 1.67
CA THR A 71 -11.20 -10.76 0.24
C THR A 71 -9.86 -10.80 -0.49
N THR A 72 -8.76 -10.42 0.17
CA THR A 72 -7.43 -10.28 -0.44
C THR A 72 -6.97 -11.53 -1.19
N ALA A 73 -7.08 -12.71 -0.58
CA ALA A 73 -6.64 -13.96 -1.20
C ALA A 73 -7.37 -14.32 -2.51
N TRP A 74 -8.57 -13.79 -2.71
CA TRP A 74 -9.43 -14.08 -3.85
C TRP A 74 -9.41 -12.97 -4.90
N LEU A 75 -9.45 -11.72 -4.45
CA LEU A 75 -9.60 -10.56 -5.33
C LEU A 75 -8.27 -9.90 -5.67
N GLN A 76 -7.26 -9.98 -4.80
CA GLN A 76 -5.97 -9.35 -5.06
C GLN A 76 -5.18 -10.19 -6.06
N PRO A 77 -4.91 -9.70 -7.29
CA PRO A 77 -4.24 -10.50 -8.32
C PRO A 77 -2.84 -10.94 -7.90
N LEU A 78 -2.18 -10.11 -7.07
CA LEU A 78 -0.86 -10.39 -6.52
C LEU A 78 -0.86 -11.71 -5.72
N ASP A 79 -1.81 -11.87 -4.81
CA ASP A 79 -1.92 -13.06 -3.95
C ASP A 79 -2.51 -14.24 -4.72
N ALA A 80 -3.56 -13.99 -5.51
CA ALA A 80 -4.29 -15.03 -6.21
C ALA A 80 -3.45 -15.75 -7.28
N ARG A 81 -2.48 -15.06 -7.90
CA ARG A 81 -1.75 -15.60 -9.05
C ARG A 81 -0.26 -15.24 -9.06
N ILE A 82 0.10 -13.97 -8.99
CA ILE A 82 1.48 -13.53 -9.28
C ILE A 82 2.48 -14.14 -8.31
N ILE A 83 2.22 -14.06 -6.99
CA ILE A 83 3.09 -14.64 -5.97
C ILE A 83 3.21 -16.16 -6.13
N ARG A 84 2.10 -16.83 -6.48
CA ARG A 84 2.10 -18.28 -6.70
C ARG A 84 3.01 -18.66 -7.86
N TYR A 85 2.92 -17.95 -8.99
CA TYR A 85 3.80 -18.22 -10.14
C TYR A 85 5.26 -17.94 -9.83
N LEU A 86 5.56 -16.82 -9.16
CA LEU A 86 6.93 -16.48 -8.78
C LEU A 86 7.55 -17.53 -7.85
N LYS A 87 6.78 -18.04 -6.87
CA LYS A 87 7.25 -19.10 -5.97
C LYS A 87 7.52 -20.42 -6.70
N ALA A 88 6.70 -20.75 -7.69
CA ALA A 88 6.89 -21.96 -8.48
C ALA A 88 8.15 -21.89 -9.35
N ASP A 89 8.43 -20.72 -9.91
CA ASP A 89 9.65 -20.46 -10.70
C ASP A 89 10.91 -20.52 -9.82
N TYR A 90 10.86 -19.91 -8.63
CA TYR A 90 11.98 -19.86 -7.69
C TYR A 90 12.30 -21.20 -7.01
N GLN A 91 11.42 -22.20 -7.12
CA GLN A 91 11.62 -23.55 -6.59
C GLN A 91 12.12 -24.56 -7.64
N GLN A 92 12.48 -24.10 -8.85
CA GLN A 92 13.34 -24.85 -9.76
C GLN A 92 14.82 -24.73 -9.35
#